data_AF-A0A2U3BDU4-F1
#
_entry.id   AF-A0A2U3BDU4-F1
#
_cell.length_a   1.000
_cell.length_b   1.000
_cell.length_c   1.000
_cell.angle_alpha   90.00
_cell.angle_beta   90.00
_cell.angle_gamma   90.00
#
_symmetry.space_group_name_H-M   'P 1'
#
loop_
_entity.id
_entity.type
_entity.pdbx_description
1 polymer ?
#
loop_
_entity_poly.entity_id
_entity_poly.type
_entity_poly.pdbx_seq_one_letter_code
_entity_poly.pdbx_strand_id
1 'polypeptide(L)'
;MNPVLKKTLFLSVISLITSCSSLTAGNLFSHYSLQNQVLYQSVKAGHYQQAIENLPNSVGGDILDNMEKGRVAFLDQQYPESKQYLEESERAVQKQQDQALISLSESATDIGSLAVNDNLTAYSPGDYELGFLHLYLGLNYLQENSLEGALVEVRKANLVQEQARKSREKTLKQAEAALRKQGVSSNLGAVLSHYPDAGQSLQAVQNGYLLYLSALLYEAADELNNAYVDYRRALAVAPDNKQVIQGTFRVAEKLSMSEDLKQLRKTYGNNPASSRGHGQIIVIEEQGIVGARHGWTLSLPFYSYQGTAVHSLALPYYPPGNEEHFPVIRLNDKTLTKSILTDVNLMARQDLTERIPAMVSRLVLRVIAKEQLRRSATNGDDAGNLLFNVWNIITEQPDTRSWQTLPSKVYSYSSDVAPGEYKLDFERSQDGEEGYTIKVKSGETVLVWLSRQGENGTVWHKPLGGL
;
A
#
# COMPACT_ATOMS: atom_id res chain seq x y z
N MET A 1 -46.11 22.52 19.87
CA MET A 1 -45.80 21.10 19.63
C MET A 1 -46.08 20.32 20.91
N ASN A 2 -46.98 19.35 20.86
CA ASN A 2 -47.57 18.67 22.03
C ASN A 2 -46.49 17.92 22.84
N PRO A 3 -46.36 18.07 24.18
CA PRO A 3 -45.29 17.44 24.99
C PRO A 3 -45.23 15.90 24.87
N VAL A 4 -46.36 15.27 24.53
CA VAL A 4 -46.43 13.84 24.24
C VAL A 4 -45.65 13.49 22.97
N LEU A 5 -45.75 14.31 21.92
CA LEU A 5 -45.08 14.11 20.63
C LEU A 5 -43.56 14.25 20.72
N LYS A 6 -43.06 15.12 21.63
CA LYS A 6 -41.62 15.24 21.91
C LYS A 6 -41.07 13.98 22.62
N LYS A 7 -41.84 13.39 23.54
CA LYS A 7 -41.43 12.15 24.23
C LYS A 7 -41.44 10.93 23.30
N THR A 8 -42.41 10.82 22.37
CA THR A 8 -42.43 9.74 21.39
C THR A 8 -41.30 9.84 20.36
N LEU A 9 -40.94 11.05 19.91
CA LEU A 9 -39.80 11.25 19.01
C LEU A 9 -38.45 10.93 19.70
N PHE A 10 -38.33 11.26 21.00
CA PHE A 10 -37.14 10.98 21.79
C PHE A 10 -36.96 9.48 22.05
N LEU A 11 -38.05 8.75 22.35
CA LEU A 11 -38.02 7.29 22.47
C LEU A 11 -37.78 6.58 21.14
N SER A 12 -38.30 7.08 20.01
CA SER A 12 -38.07 6.45 18.70
C SER A 12 -36.60 6.56 18.25
N VAL A 13 -35.93 7.67 18.56
CA VAL A 13 -34.49 7.86 18.27
C VAL A 13 -33.64 6.94 19.14
N ILE A 14 -34.00 6.73 20.40
CA ILE A 14 -33.28 5.80 21.29
C ILE A 14 -33.50 4.34 20.88
N SER A 15 -34.72 3.96 20.45
CA SER A 15 -34.98 2.60 19.96
C SER A 15 -34.29 2.27 18.64
N LEU A 16 -34.07 3.25 17.75
CA LEU A 16 -33.28 3.06 16.52
C LEU A 16 -31.79 2.80 16.81
N ILE A 17 -31.27 3.28 17.96
CA ILE A 17 -29.88 3.03 18.37
C ILE A 17 -29.71 1.63 18.99
N THR A 18 -30.77 1.05 19.57
CA THR A 18 -30.71 -0.28 20.20
C THR A 18 -30.94 -1.47 19.25
N SER A 19 -31.45 -1.24 18.04
CA SER A 19 -31.70 -2.32 17.05
C SER A 19 -30.47 -2.74 16.23
N CYS A 20 -29.30 -2.13 16.47
CA CYS A 20 -28.02 -2.57 15.92
C CYS A 20 -27.15 -3.21 17.00
N SER A 21 -27.60 -4.30 17.60
CA SER A 21 -26.85 -5.04 18.63
C SER A 21 -25.60 -5.78 18.11
N SER A 22 -25.30 -5.71 16.81
CA SER A 22 -24.03 -6.13 16.22
C SER A 22 -23.03 -4.98 16.00
N LEU A 23 -23.43 -3.72 16.26
CA LEU A 23 -22.56 -2.55 16.23
C LEU A 23 -22.27 -2.14 17.68
N THR A 24 -21.37 -2.85 18.35
CA THR A 24 -20.78 -2.30 19.57
C THR A 24 -20.12 -0.98 19.19
N ALA A 25 -20.46 0.11 19.90
CA ALA A 25 -19.87 1.44 19.67
C ALA A 25 -18.32 1.40 19.62
N GLY A 26 -17.68 0.42 20.27
CA GLY A 26 -16.24 0.17 20.17
C GLY A 26 -15.73 -0.16 18.75
N ASN A 27 -16.51 -0.84 17.90
CA ASN A 27 -16.14 -1.15 16.50
C ASN A 27 -16.51 -0.02 15.52
N LEU A 28 -17.48 0.83 15.86
CA LEU A 28 -17.85 1.97 15.01
C LEU A 28 -16.85 3.14 15.13
N PHE A 29 -16.08 3.20 16.22
CA PHE A 29 -15.21 4.34 16.57
C PHE A 29 -13.74 3.97 16.81
N SER A 30 -13.35 2.71 16.64
CA SER A 30 -11.93 2.33 16.59
C SER A 30 -11.43 2.38 15.15
N HIS A 31 -10.26 2.96 14.93
CA HIS A 31 -9.65 2.98 13.59
C HIS A 31 -9.14 1.61 13.17
N TYR A 32 -9.04 1.41 11.85
CA TYR A 32 -8.58 0.18 11.21
C TYR A 32 -7.34 -0.43 11.87
N SER A 33 -6.30 0.37 12.15
CA SER A 33 -5.04 -0.13 12.71
C SER A 33 -5.18 -0.72 14.12
N LEU A 34 -6.14 -0.21 14.92
CA LEU A 34 -6.43 -0.76 16.24
C LEU A 34 -7.23 -2.06 16.13
N GLN A 35 -8.22 -2.10 15.23
CA GLN A 35 -9.01 -3.31 14.99
C GLN A 35 -8.17 -4.45 14.42
N ASN A 36 -7.19 -4.12 13.57
CA ASN A 36 -6.33 -5.08 12.88
C ASN A 36 -5.02 -5.37 13.64
N GLN A 37 -4.88 -4.89 14.88
CA GLN A 37 -3.62 -4.96 15.62
C GLN A 37 -3.13 -6.40 15.83
N VAL A 38 -4.04 -7.35 16.10
CA VAL A 38 -3.66 -8.76 16.32
C VAL A 38 -3.13 -9.40 15.03
N LEU A 39 -3.78 -9.14 13.90
CA LEU A 39 -3.30 -9.57 12.59
C LEU A 39 -1.91 -9.00 12.31
N TYR A 40 -1.77 -7.67 12.48
CA TYR A 40 -0.53 -6.96 12.25
C TYR A 40 0.63 -7.55 13.05
N GLN A 41 0.44 -7.77 14.36
CA GLN A 41 1.49 -8.33 15.23
C GLN A 41 1.78 -9.79 14.89
N SER A 42 0.78 -10.59 14.54
CA SER A 42 0.98 -12.00 14.13
C SER A 42 1.82 -12.08 12.86
N VAL A 43 1.52 -11.27 11.84
CA VAL A 43 2.32 -11.24 10.61
C VAL A 43 3.71 -10.69 10.89
N LYS A 44 3.84 -9.62 11.69
CA LYS A 44 5.15 -9.05 12.07
C LYS A 44 6.06 -10.06 12.74
N ALA A 45 5.51 -10.91 13.62
CA ALA A 45 6.23 -11.97 14.30
C ALA A 45 6.52 -13.20 13.41
N GLY A 46 5.92 -13.27 12.21
CA GLY A 46 6.00 -14.43 11.32
C GLY A 46 5.07 -15.57 11.72
N HIS A 47 4.04 -15.32 12.54
CA HIS A 47 3.06 -16.32 12.98
C HIS A 47 1.88 -16.40 11.99
N TYR A 48 2.10 -16.96 10.81
CA TYR A 48 1.13 -16.92 9.71
C TYR A 48 -0.18 -17.67 10.00
N GLN A 49 -0.13 -18.82 10.66
CA GLN A 49 -1.33 -19.54 11.11
C GLN A 49 -2.19 -18.70 12.07
N GLN A 50 -1.56 -18.04 13.04
CA GLN A 50 -2.25 -17.12 13.94
C GLN A 50 -2.83 -15.92 13.18
N ALA A 51 -2.14 -15.44 12.14
CA ALA A 51 -2.64 -14.39 11.27
C ALA A 51 -3.88 -14.85 10.47
N ILE A 52 -3.92 -16.09 9.97
CA ILE A 52 -5.10 -16.67 9.29
C ILE A 52 -6.33 -16.69 10.22
N GLU A 53 -6.14 -17.03 11.50
CA GLU A 53 -7.23 -17.02 12.49
C GLU A 53 -7.79 -15.61 12.79
N ASN A 54 -7.00 -14.57 12.51
CA ASN A 54 -7.33 -13.17 12.80
C ASN A 54 -7.54 -12.34 11.52
N LEU A 55 -7.86 -12.98 10.39
CA LEU A 55 -8.17 -12.30 9.14
C LEU A 55 -9.33 -11.31 9.31
N PRO A 56 -9.25 -10.13 8.66
CA PRO A 56 -10.25 -9.09 8.85
C PRO A 56 -11.57 -9.49 8.20
N ASN A 57 -12.68 -9.23 8.89
CA ASN A 57 -14.02 -9.48 8.37
C ASN A 57 -14.79 -8.16 8.26
N SER A 58 -14.78 -7.58 7.06
CA SER A 58 -15.50 -6.36 6.68
C SER A 58 -15.04 -5.08 7.42
N VAL A 59 -13.78 -5.05 7.88
CA VAL A 59 -13.20 -3.92 8.63
C VAL A 59 -12.64 -2.84 7.70
N GLY A 60 -11.91 -3.23 6.66
CA GLY A 60 -11.37 -2.37 5.61
C GLY A 60 -12.25 -2.32 4.35
N GLY A 61 -13.26 -3.18 4.27
CA GLY A 61 -14.13 -3.36 3.09
C GLY A 61 -13.52 -4.28 2.05
N ASP A 62 -14.28 -4.56 0.98
CA ASP A 62 -13.99 -5.62 -0.01
C ASP A 62 -12.63 -5.50 -0.71
N ILE A 63 -12.04 -4.29 -0.77
CA ILE A 63 -10.72 -4.08 -1.36
C ILE A 63 -9.64 -4.46 -0.33
N LEU A 64 -9.56 -3.70 0.77
CA LEU A 64 -8.45 -3.80 1.72
C LEU A 64 -8.46 -5.15 2.45
N ASP A 65 -9.62 -5.65 2.86
CA ASP A 65 -9.69 -6.92 3.58
C ASP A 65 -9.19 -8.07 2.73
N ASN A 66 -9.51 -8.05 1.44
CA ASN A 66 -9.05 -9.07 0.49
C ASN A 66 -7.57 -8.90 0.11
N MET A 67 -7.04 -7.68 0.07
CA MET A 67 -5.60 -7.43 0.00
C MET A 67 -4.87 -8.07 1.19
N GLU A 68 -5.33 -7.83 2.43
CA GLU A 68 -4.74 -8.43 3.62
C GLU A 68 -4.84 -9.97 3.60
N LYS A 69 -6.04 -10.52 3.35
CA LYS A 69 -6.27 -11.97 3.28
C LYS A 69 -5.39 -12.62 2.24
N GLY A 70 -5.34 -12.04 1.05
CA GLY A 70 -4.53 -12.52 -0.06
C GLY A 70 -3.05 -12.61 0.31
N ARG A 71 -2.51 -11.58 0.95
CA ARG A 71 -1.12 -11.54 1.37
C ARG A 71 -0.82 -12.52 2.52
N VAL A 72 -1.68 -12.60 3.52
CA VAL A 72 -1.50 -13.53 4.66
C VAL A 72 -1.56 -14.98 4.18
N ALA A 73 -2.53 -15.33 3.33
CA ALA A 73 -2.61 -16.64 2.70
C ALA A 73 -1.36 -16.95 1.85
N PHE A 74 -0.82 -15.96 1.13
CA PHE A 74 0.43 -16.13 0.37
C PHE A 74 1.61 -16.47 1.28
N LEU A 75 1.75 -15.75 2.40
CA LEU A 75 2.81 -16.00 3.39
C LEU A 75 2.66 -17.38 4.04
N ASP A 76 1.42 -17.80 4.30
CA ASP A 76 1.09 -19.13 4.83
C ASP A 76 1.13 -20.24 3.76
N GLN A 77 1.57 -19.94 2.53
CA GLN A 77 1.68 -20.89 1.40
C GLN A 77 0.34 -21.45 0.89
N GLN A 78 -0.78 -20.82 1.25
CA GLN A 78 -2.12 -21.08 0.73
C GLN A 78 -2.32 -20.29 -0.59
N TYR A 79 -1.56 -20.64 -1.63
CA TYR A 79 -1.52 -19.89 -2.89
C TYR A 79 -2.88 -19.83 -3.63
N PRO A 80 -3.67 -20.91 -3.74
CA PRO A 80 -4.99 -20.84 -4.36
C PRO A 80 -5.93 -19.85 -3.67
N GLU A 81 -5.98 -19.88 -2.33
CA GLU A 81 -6.76 -18.98 -1.49
C GLU A 81 -6.25 -17.53 -1.61
N SER A 82 -4.92 -17.35 -1.60
CA SER A 82 -4.26 -16.07 -1.82
C SER A 82 -4.74 -15.43 -3.12
N LYS A 83 -4.63 -16.17 -4.22
CA LYS A 83 -5.04 -15.70 -5.55
C LYS A 83 -6.52 -15.34 -5.57
N GLN A 84 -7.40 -16.18 -5.02
CA GLN A 84 -8.83 -15.90 -4.96
C GLN A 84 -9.13 -14.58 -4.25
N TYR A 85 -8.56 -14.35 -3.06
CA TYR A 85 -8.77 -13.10 -2.33
C TYR A 85 -8.24 -11.90 -3.11
N LEU A 86 -7.05 -11.99 -3.69
CA LEU A 86 -6.49 -10.88 -4.47
C LEU A 86 -7.32 -10.56 -5.73
N GLU A 87 -7.88 -11.56 -6.41
CA GLU A 87 -8.81 -11.36 -7.54
C GLU A 87 -10.14 -10.74 -7.09
N GLU A 88 -10.64 -11.08 -5.88
CA GLU A 88 -11.80 -10.41 -5.29
C GLU A 88 -11.52 -8.93 -5.01
N SER A 89 -10.34 -8.61 -4.49
CA SER A 89 -9.87 -7.23 -4.33
C SER A 89 -9.77 -6.51 -5.68
N GLU A 90 -9.16 -7.13 -6.70
CA GLU A 90 -9.05 -6.57 -8.06
C GLU A 90 -10.44 -6.22 -8.63
N ARG A 91 -11.41 -7.13 -8.53
CA ARG A 91 -12.79 -6.88 -8.96
C ARG A 91 -13.43 -5.72 -8.20
N ALA A 92 -13.19 -5.61 -6.90
CA ALA A 92 -13.70 -4.51 -6.08
C ALA A 92 -13.07 -3.16 -6.47
N VAL A 93 -11.76 -3.14 -6.77
CA VAL A 93 -11.06 -1.95 -7.29
C VAL A 93 -11.65 -1.51 -8.64
N GLN A 94 -11.83 -2.46 -9.58
CA GLN A 94 -12.39 -2.15 -10.90
C GLN A 94 -13.80 -1.56 -10.77
N LYS A 95 -14.65 -2.18 -9.95
CA LYS A 95 -16.01 -1.67 -9.68
C LYS A 95 -15.99 -0.25 -9.11
N GLN A 96 -15.10 0.05 -8.17
CA GLN A 96 -14.96 1.38 -7.59
C GLN A 96 -14.51 2.41 -8.64
N GLN A 97 -13.55 2.05 -9.50
CA GLN A 97 -13.06 2.93 -10.55
C GLN A 97 -14.12 3.22 -11.63
N ASP A 98 -14.89 2.20 -12.02
CA ASP A 98 -15.99 2.35 -12.99
C ASP A 98 -17.11 3.24 -12.44
N GLN A 99 -17.47 3.07 -11.16
CA GLN A 99 -18.43 3.93 -10.48
C GLN A 99 -17.96 5.38 -10.39
N ALA A 100 -16.66 5.60 -10.16
CA ALA A 100 -16.09 6.95 -10.13
C ALA A 100 -16.19 7.62 -11.51
N LEU A 101 -15.95 6.90 -12.62
CA LEU A 101 -16.12 7.44 -13.97
C LEU A 101 -17.56 7.89 -14.26
N ILE A 102 -18.55 7.13 -13.78
CA ILE A 102 -19.98 7.43 -13.97
C ILE A 102 -20.45 8.58 -13.05
N SER A 103 -20.01 8.59 -11.79
CA SER A 103 -20.36 9.67 -10.83
C SER A 103 -19.83 11.04 -11.27
N LEU A 104 -18.70 11.06 -11.98
CA LEU A 104 -18.13 12.28 -12.57
C LEU A 104 -19.02 12.95 -13.62
N SER A 105 -19.96 12.22 -14.23
CA SER A 105 -20.96 12.79 -15.14
C SER A 105 -22.22 13.30 -14.44
N GLU A 106 -22.50 12.94 -13.19
CA GLU A 106 -23.85 13.09 -12.63
C GLU A 106 -24.00 13.93 -11.35
N SER A 107 -22.99 14.37 -10.59
CA SER A 107 -23.29 15.12 -9.34
C SER A 107 -22.22 16.10 -8.85
N ALA A 108 -22.62 17.36 -8.66
CA ALA A 108 -21.82 18.43 -8.05
C ALA A 108 -22.60 19.25 -6.99
N THR A 109 -23.69 18.73 -6.42
CA THR A 109 -24.66 19.56 -5.67
C THR A 109 -25.08 19.09 -4.28
N ASP A 110 -24.60 17.97 -3.75
CA ASP A 110 -25.09 17.49 -2.44
C ASP A 110 -24.19 17.92 -1.28
N ILE A 111 -24.52 19.09 -0.70
CA ILE A 111 -23.87 19.68 0.49
C ILE A 111 -23.86 18.71 1.70
N GLY A 112 -24.80 17.77 1.78
CA GLY A 112 -24.88 16.77 2.85
C GLY A 112 -23.77 15.73 2.85
N SER A 113 -23.17 15.43 1.69
CA SER A 113 -22.09 14.43 1.56
C SER A 113 -20.77 14.87 2.22
N LEU A 114 -20.51 16.18 2.26
CA LEU A 114 -19.29 16.75 2.84
C LEU A 114 -19.28 16.74 4.37
N ALA A 115 -20.44 16.57 5.02
CA ALA A 115 -20.56 16.52 6.47
C ALA A 115 -20.20 15.14 7.06
N VAL A 116 -20.01 14.12 6.21
CA VAL A 116 -19.73 12.74 6.59
C VAL A 116 -18.20 12.49 6.67
N ASN A 117 -17.78 11.59 7.55
CA ASN A 117 -16.38 11.23 7.77
C ASN A 117 -15.79 10.40 6.59
N ASP A 118 -14.51 10.59 6.26
CA ASP A 118 -13.80 9.82 5.23
C ASP A 118 -13.71 8.31 5.55
N ASN A 119 -13.71 7.91 6.83
CA ASN A 119 -13.84 6.50 7.27
C ASN A 119 -15.16 5.86 6.84
N LEU A 120 -16.20 6.65 6.57
CA LEU A 120 -17.49 6.17 6.06
C LEU A 120 -17.53 6.14 4.53
N THR A 121 -16.47 6.58 3.86
CA THR A 121 -16.28 6.40 2.41
C THR A 121 -15.54 5.09 2.12
N ALA A 122 -15.74 4.56 0.93
CA ALA A 122 -15.04 3.36 0.46
C ALA A 122 -13.52 3.58 0.50
N TYR A 123 -12.78 2.57 0.98
CA TYR A 123 -11.33 2.60 0.98
C TYR A 123 -10.78 2.86 -0.44
N SER A 124 -9.80 3.74 -0.57
CA SER A 124 -9.17 4.08 -1.85
C SER A 124 -7.67 3.76 -1.78
N PRO A 125 -7.23 2.64 -2.38
CA PRO A 125 -5.84 2.19 -2.30
C PRO A 125 -4.83 3.22 -2.81
N GLY A 126 -3.61 3.14 -2.27
CA GLY A 126 -2.41 3.77 -2.83
C GLY A 126 -2.07 3.23 -4.22
N ASP A 127 -1.43 4.04 -5.07
CA ASP A 127 -0.88 3.51 -6.35
C ASP A 127 0.13 2.41 -6.08
N TYR A 128 0.93 2.57 -5.03
CA TYR A 128 1.90 1.56 -4.65
C TYR A 128 1.21 0.25 -4.23
N GLU A 129 0.09 0.33 -3.50
CA GLU A 129 -0.69 -0.83 -3.07
C GLU A 129 -1.31 -1.54 -4.26
N LEU A 130 -1.84 -0.82 -5.26
CA LEU A 130 -2.31 -1.41 -6.50
C LEU A 130 -1.18 -2.09 -7.28
N GLY A 131 0.02 -1.51 -7.27
CA GLY A 131 1.21 -2.18 -7.80
C GLY A 131 1.52 -3.49 -7.08
N PHE A 132 1.43 -3.51 -5.75
CA PHE A 132 1.61 -4.73 -4.96
C PHE A 132 0.49 -5.75 -5.16
N LEU A 133 -0.75 -5.33 -5.40
CA LEU A 133 -1.87 -6.22 -5.68
C LEU A 133 -1.56 -7.08 -6.91
N HIS A 134 -1.21 -6.44 -8.02
CA HIS A 134 -0.85 -7.14 -9.25
C HIS A 134 0.50 -7.86 -9.15
N LEU A 135 1.43 -7.36 -8.32
CA LEU A 135 2.66 -8.09 -8.01
C LEU A 135 2.35 -9.45 -7.39
N TYR A 136 1.49 -9.51 -6.35
CA TYR A 136 1.15 -10.78 -5.70
C TYR A 136 0.26 -11.67 -6.56
N LEU A 137 -0.63 -11.12 -7.37
CA LEU A 137 -1.33 -11.90 -8.40
C LEU A 137 -0.32 -12.52 -9.39
N GLY A 138 0.66 -11.74 -9.84
CA GLY A 138 1.74 -12.21 -10.69
C GLY A 138 2.59 -13.31 -10.04
N LEU A 139 2.96 -13.16 -8.76
CA LEU A 139 3.68 -14.18 -8.02
C LEU A 139 2.85 -15.46 -7.83
N ASN A 140 1.52 -15.37 -7.65
CA ASN A 140 0.63 -16.54 -7.62
C ASN A 140 0.63 -17.26 -8.98
N TYR A 141 0.57 -16.54 -10.10
CA TYR A 141 0.71 -17.15 -11.42
C TYR A 141 2.08 -17.81 -11.63
N LEU A 142 3.17 -17.19 -11.16
CA LEU A 142 4.49 -17.81 -11.21
C LEU A 142 4.57 -19.08 -10.36
N GLN A 143 3.91 -19.09 -9.19
CA GLN A 143 3.78 -20.29 -8.37
C GLN A 143 3.08 -21.44 -9.12
N GLU A 144 2.08 -21.11 -9.92
CA GLU A 144 1.40 -22.04 -10.84
C GLU A 144 2.21 -22.36 -12.12
N ASN A 145 3.43 -21.84 -12.26
CA ASN A 145 4.28 -21.91 -13.47
C ASN A 145 3.65 -21.24 -14.71
N SER A 146 2.77 -20.26 -14.53
CA SER A 146 2.20 -19.46 -15.61
C SER A 146 2.95 -18.14 -15.77
N LEU A 147 3.90 -18.11 -16.71
CA LEU A 147 4.62 -16.88 -17.06
C LEU A 147 3.67 -15.90 -17.78
N GLU A 148 2.79 -16.39 -18.63
CA GLU A 148 1.82 -15.59 -19.37
C GLU A 148 0.84 -14.89 -18.42
N GLY A 149 0.32 -15.61 -17.43
CA GLY A 149 -0.55 -15.04 -16.38
C GLY A 149 0.16 -13.94 -15.59
N ALA A 150 1.42 -14.19 -15.20
CA ALA A 150 2.22 -13.18 -14.50
C ALA A 150 2.45 -11.91 -15.35
N LEU A 151 2.70 -12.07 -16.65
CA LEU A 151 2.86 -10.94 -17.58
C LEU A 151 1.55 -10.19 -17.87
N VAL A 152 0.38 -10.82 -17.71
CA VAL A 152 -0.90 -10.10 -17.75
C VAL A 152 -1.00 -9.16 -16.55
N GLU A 153 -0.66 -9.64 -15.36
CA GLU A 153 -0.71 -8.83 -14.13
C GLU A 153 0.29 -7.67 -14.14
N VAL A 154 1.50 -7.89 -14.65
CA VAL A 154 2.48 -6.83 -14.91
C VAL A 154 1.90 -5.69 -15.75
N ARG A 155 1.19 -6.02 -16.83
CA ARG A 155 0.58 -5.02 -17.73
C ARG A 155 -0.55 -4.27 -17.04
N LYS A 156 -1.38 -4.98 -16.27
CA LYS A 156 -2.46 -4.39 -15.47
C LYS A 156 -1.91 -3.44 -14.40
N ALA A 157 -0.84 -3.80 -13.71
CA ALA A 157 -0.22 -2.99 -12.67
C ALA A 157 0.09 -1.56 -13.16
N ASN A 158 0.72 -1.42 -14.32
CA ASN A 158 1.03 -0.12 -14.91
C ASN A 158 -0.24 0.70 -15.22
N LEU A 159 -1.30 0.03 -15.73
CA LEU A 159 -2.56 0.69 -16.07
C LEU A 159 -3.28 1.23 -14.83
N VAL A 160 -3.44 0.40 -13.79
CA VAL A 160 -4.19 0.78 -12.59
C VAL A 160 -3.46 1.85 -11.79
N GLN A 161 -2.12 1.82 -11.75
CA GLN A 161 -1.31 2.86 -11.11
C GLN A 161 -1.49 4.20 -11.81
N GLU A 162 -1.45 4.24 -13.14
CA GLU A 162 -1.64 5.46 -13.90
C GLU A 162 -3.04 6.05 -13.72
N GLN A 163 -4.07 5.20 -13.70
CA GLN A 163 -5.45 5.62 -13.46
C GLN A 163 -5.64 6.20 -12.05
N ALA A 164 -5.09 5.53 -11.04
CA ALA A 164 -5.19 5.98 -9.66
C ALA A 164 -4.43 7.30 -9.44
N ARG A 165 -3.25 7.50 -10.08
CA ARG A 165 -2.55 8.79 -10.13
C ARG A 165 -3.42 9.92 -10.69
N LYS A 166 -4.02 9.70 -11.87
CA LYS A 166 -4.93 10.68 -12.50
C LYS A 166 -6.14 11.00 -11.62
N SER A 167 -6.69 10.00 -10.94
CA SER A 167 -7.82 10.17 -10.02
C SER A 167 -7.45 11.03 -8.80
N ARG A 168 -6.27 10.83 -8.22
CA ARG A 168 -5.77 11.67 -7.11
C ARG A 168 -5.57 13.13 -7.53
N GLU A 169 -4.91 13.36 -8.67
CA GLU A 169 -4.72 14.72 -9.19
C GLU A 169 -6.05 15.43 -9.42
N LYS A 170 -7.04 14.71 -9.97
CA LYS A 170 -8.40 15.24 -10.19
C LYS A 170 -9.08 15.58 -8.86
N THR A 171 -8.99 14.68 -7.89
CA THR A 171 -9.54 14.86 -6.55
C THR A 171 -8.98 16.12 -5.88
N LEU A 172 -7.67 16.34 -5.96
CA LEU A 172 -7.03 17.54 -5.43
C LEU A 172 -7.59 18.81 -6.10
N LYS A 173 -7.62 18.85 -7.43
CA LYS A 173 -8.15 20.00 -8.19
C LYS A 173 -9.62 20.30 -7.83
N GLN A 174 -10.43 19.27 -7.63
CA GLN A 174 -11.84 19.42 -7.22
C GLN A 174 -11.96 20.01 -5.82
N ALA A 175 -11.15 19.52 -4.87
CA ALA A 175 -11.14 20.02 -3.50
C ALA A 175 -10.69 21.49 -3.43
N GLU A 176 -9.64 21.85 -4.18
CA GLU A 176 -9.17 23.24 -4.30
C GLU A 176 -10.22 24.16 -4.91
N ALA A 177 -10.91 23.71 -5.98
CA ALA A 177 -11.98 24.48 -6.61
C ALA A 177 -13.17 24.70 -5.65
N ALA A 178 -13.53 23.68 -4.87
CA ALA A 178 -14.58 23.79 -3.86
C ALA A 178 -14.22 24.76 -2.73
N LEU A 179 -12.97 24.79 -2.26
CA LEU A 179 -12.49 25.78 -1.29
C LEU A 179 -12.58 27.21 -1.83
N ARG A 180 -12.15 27.43 -3.08
CA ARG A 180 -12.23 28.74 -3.72
C ARG A 180 -13.67 29.25 -3.80
N LYS A 181 -14.64 28.36 -4.07
CA LYS A 181 -16.08 28.71 -4.08
C LYS A 181 -16.59 29.16 -2.70
N GLN A 182 -16.00 28.65 -1.61
CA GLN A 182 -16.33 29.05 -0.24
C GLN A 182 -15.55 30.28 0.25
N GLY A 183 -14.79 30.95 -0.62
CA GLY A 183 -14.01 32.14 -0.26
C GLY A 183 -12.77 31.85 0.59
N VAL A 184 -12.36 30.58 0.71
CA VAL A 184 -11.16 30.19 1.46
C VAL A 184 -9.96 30.22 0.53
N SER A 185 -8.99 31.07 0.82
CA SER A 185 -7.68 31.01 0.18
C SER A 185 -6.86 29.87 0.79
N SER A 186 -6.14 29.12 -0.04
CA SER A 186 -5.48 27.85 0.29
C SER A 186 -4.21 28.04 1.14
N ASN A 187 -4.27 28.82 2.22
CA ASN A 187 -3.17 28.85 3.20
C ASN A 187 -3.26 27.62 4.12
N LEU A 188 -2.99 26.46 3.53
CA LEU A 188 -2.93 25.16 4.22
C LEU A 188 -1.75 25.10 5.21
N GLY A 189 -0.83 26.07 5.16
CA GLY A 189 0.40 26.13 5.95
C GLY A 189 0.16 26.13 7.46
N ALA A 190 -0.94 26.72 7.95
CA ALA A 190 -1.24 26.72 9.39
C ALA A 190 -1.54 25.31 9.93
N VAL A 191 -2.34 24.51 9.21
CA VAL A 191 -2.64 23.12 9.60
C VAL A 191 -1.40 22.25 9.43
N LEU A 192 -0.69 22.42 8.32
CA LEU A 192 0.53 21.65 8.03
C LEU A 192 1.63 21.95 9.05
N SER A 193 1.77 23.16 9.58
CA SER A 193 2.82 23.48 10.56
C SER A 193 2.77 22.65 11.86
N HIS A 194 1.61 22.10 12.19
CA HIS A 194 1.43 21.22 13.35
C HIS A 194 1.41 19.72 13.00
N TYR A 195 1.45 19.38 11.70
CA TYR A 195 1.41 18.00 11.22
C TYR A 195 2.78 17.32 11.37
N PRO A 196 2.85 16.08 11.91
CA PRO A 196 4.12 15.40 12.22
C PRO A 196 5.14 15.33 11.08
N ASP A 197 4.69 15.25 9.81
CA ASP A 197 5.56 15.06 8.63
C ASP A 197 5.71 16.31 7.74
N ALA A 198 5.44 17.51 8.24
CA ALA A 198 5.30 18.75 7.44
C ALA A 198 6.57 19.29 6.73
N GLY A 199 7.70 18.58 6.81
CA GLY A 199 9.00 19.02 6.27
C GLY A 199 9.69 18.06 5.31
N GLN A 200 9.05 16.94 4.94
CA GLN A 200 9.66 15.98 4.01
C GLN A 200 9.42 16.43 2.56
N SER A 201 10.48 16.50 1.75
CA SER A 201 10.37 16.73 0.30
C SER A 201 9.67 15.55 -0.36
N LEU A 202 8.72 15.81 -1.27
CA LEU A 202 8.11 14.78 -2.12
C LEU A 202 9.22 14.09 -2.93
N GLN A 203 9.50 12.83 -2.62
CA GLN A 203 10.42 12.01 -3.40
C GLN A 203 9.61 11.28 -4.48
N ALA A 204 10.12 11.20 -5.71
CA ALA A 204 9.51 10.35 -6.72
C ALA A 204 9.83 8.88 -6.38
N VAL A 205 8.98 8.25 -5.57
CA VAL A 205 9.17 6.86 -5.12
C VAL A 205 8.30 5.95 -5.98
N GLN A 206 8.91 5.10 -6.81
CA GLN A 206 8.21 4.03 -7.53
C GLN A 206 8.63 2.66 -7.02
N ASN A 207 7.83 1.65 -7.35
CA ASN A 207 8.04 0.27 -6.91
C ASN A 207 9.16 -0.39 -7.74
N GLY A 208 10.42 -0.21 -7.33
CA GLY A 208 11.57 -0.83 -7.99
C GLY A 208 11.51 -2.37 -8.00
N TYR A 209 10.84 -2.98 -7.03
CA TYR A 209 10.59 -4.42 -7.00
C TYR A 209 9.65 -4.85 -8.13
N LEU A 210 8.49 -4.21 -8.28
CA LEU A 210 7.59 -4.49 -9.40
C LEU A 210 8.27 -4.30 -10.75
N LEU A 211 9.04 -3.21 -10.92
CA LEU A 211 9.75 -2.93 -12.17
C LEU A 211 10.84 -3.96 -12.48
N TYR A 212 11.63 -4.35 -11.47
CA TYR A 212 12.67 -5.35 -11.65
C TYR A 212 12.10 -6.74 -11.91
N LEU A 213 11.06 -7.16 -11.17
CA LEU A 213 10.37 -8.41 -11.40
C LEU A 213 9.75 -8.43 -12.80
N SER A 214 9.05 -7.35 -13.19
CA SER A 214 8.50 -7.19 -14.54
C SER A 214 9.57 -7.38 -15.62
N ALA A 215 10.72 -6.71 -15.47
CA ALA A 215 11.81 -6.80 -16.42
C ALA A 215 12.35 -8.24 -16.55
N LEU A 216 12.51 -8.96 -15.42
CA LEU A 216 12.90 -10.37 -15.42
C LEU A 216 11.89 -11.26 -16.13
N LEU A 217 10.59 -11.02 -15.94
CA LEU A 217 9.53 -11.81 -16.58
C LEU A 217 9.45 -11.56 -18.08
N TYR A 218 9.58 -10.30 -18.53
CA TYR A 218 9.66 -9.99 -19.95
C TYR A 218 10.90 -10.60 -20.59
N GLU A 219 12.03 -10.57 -19.89
CA GLU A 219 13.27 -11.18 -20.36
C GLU A 219 13.13 -12.71 -20.48
N ALA A 220 12.50 -13.36 -19.50
CA ALA A 220 12.19 -14.79 -19.52
C ALA A 220 11.27 -15.19 -20.68
N ALA A 221 10.39 -14.28 -21.11
CA ALA A 221 9.50 -14.44 -22.25
C ALA A 221 10.12 -14.02 -23.60
N ASP A 222 11.42 -13.69 -23.64
CA ASP A 222 12.11 -13.17 -24.82
C ASP A 222 11.51 -11.84 -25.38
N GLU A 223 10.71 -11.12 -24.57
CA GLU A 223 10.18 -9.79 -24.87
C GLU A 223 11.22 -8.69 -24.54
N LEU A 224 12.42 -8.79 -25.12
CA LEU A 224 13.61 -8.02 -24.72
C LEU A 224 13.42 -6.49 -24.75
N ASN A 225 12.63 -5.95 -25.68
CA ASN A 225 12.34 -4.51 -25.71
C ASN A 225 11.54 -4.06 -24.48
N ASN A 226 10.53 -4.84 -24.09
CA ASN A 226 9.72 -4.55 -22.89
C ASN A 226 10.56 -4.73 -21.63
N ALA A 227 11.38 -5.79 -21.59
CA ALA A 227 12.35 -6.01 -20.52
C ALA A 227 13.30 -4.82 -20.37
N TYR A 228 13.83 -4.29 -21.48
CA TYR A 228 14.74 -3.15 -21.45
C TYR A 228 14.08 -1.88 -20.91
N VAL A 229 12.84 -1.60 -21.32
CA VAL A 229 12.05 -0.47 -20.81
C VAL A 229 11.90 -0.55 -19.30
N ASP A 230 11.51 -1.72 -18.77
CA ASP A 230 11.29 -1.87 -17.33
C ASP A 230 12.59 -1.94 -16.54
N TYR A 231 13.69 -2.48 -17.11
CA TYR A 231 15.02 -2.37 -16.52
C TYR A 231 15.48 -0.92 -16.41
N ARG A 232 15.25 -0.09 -17.44
CA ARG A 232 15.57 1.35 -17.39
C ARG A 232 14.74 2.09 -16.36
N ARG A 233 13.47 1.75 -16.21
CA ARG A 233 12.61 2.31 -15.15
C ARG A 233 13.07 1.87 -13.77
N ALA A 234 13.40 0.59 -13.59
CA ALA A 234 13.97 0.07 -12.34
C ALA A 234 15.28 0.78 -12.00
N LEU A 235 16.14 1.02 -12.99
CA LEU A 235 17.42 1.72 -12.81
C LEU A 235 17.24 3.19 -12.41
N ALA A 236 16.15 3.83 -12.85
CA ALA A 236 15.84 5.21 -12.46
C ALA A 236 15.48 5.33 -10.96
N VAL A 237 14.93 4.28 -10.35
CA VAL A 237 14.50 4.28 -8.94
C VAL A 237 15.40 3.49 -8.00
N ALA A 238 16.20 2.56 -8.54
CA ALA A 238 17.20 1.79 -7.82
C ALA A 238 18.55 1.86 -8.56
N PRO A 239 19.14 3.06 -8.71
CA PRO A 239 20.32 3.29 -9.56
C PRO A 239 21.57 2.56 -9.06
N ASP A 240 21.67 2.28 -7.76
CA ASP A 240 22.80 1.58 -7.15
C ASP A 240 22.57 0.07 -7.05
N ASN A 241 21.44 -0.44 -7.56
CA ASN A 241 21.10 -1.85 -7.45
C ASN A 241 21.87 -2.69 -8.48
N LYS A 242 22.77 -3.54 -7.99
CA LYS A 242 23.67 -4.35 -8.84
C LYS A 242 22.91 -5.25 -9.81
N GLN A 243 21.82 -5.85 -9.37
CA GLN A 243 21.03 -6.80 -10.16
C GLN A 243 20.26 -6.09 -11.28
N VAL A 244 19.72 -4.91 -11.00
CA VAL A 244 19.05 -4.05 -12.00
C VAL A 244 20.08 -3.58 -13.04
N ILE A 245 21.24 -3.11 -12.60
CA ILE A 245 22.34 -2.70 -13.49
C ILE A 245 22.73 -3.88 -14.39
N GLN A 246 22.98 -5.05 -13.82
CA GLN A 246 23.38 -6.26 -14.54
C GLN A 246 22.35 -6.67 -15.61
N GLY A 247 21.06 -6.72 -15.25
CA GLY A 247 19.99 -7.03 -16.20
C GLY A 247 19.88 -6.00 -17.32
N THR A 248 20.03 -4.71 -16.99
CA THR A 248 20.03 -3.63 -18.00
C THR A 248 21.16 -3.78 -19.01
N PHE A 249 22.39 -4.09 -18.54
CA PHE A 249 23.52 -4.38 -19.42
C PHE A 249 23.26 -5.60 -20.30
N ARG A 250 22.81 -6.70 -19.70
CA ARG A 250 22.57 -7.98 -20.40
C ARG A 250 21.56 -7.81 -21.53
N VAL A 251 20.42 -7.18 -21.26
CA VAL A 251 19.39 -6.94 -22.29
C VAL A 251 19.86 -5.95 -23.35
N ALA A 252 20.58 -4.89 -22.97
CA ALA A 252 21.15 -3.95 -23.95
C ALA A 252 22.17 -4.61 -24.88
N GLU A 253 22.97 -5.55 -24.37
CA GLU A 253 23.89 -6.36 -25.18
C GLU A 253 23.15 -7.27 -26.14
N LYS A 254 22.11 -7.98 -25.68
CA LYS A 254 21.25 -8.81 -26.54
C LYS A 254 20.57 -8.00 -27.65
N LEU A 255 20.14 -6.77 -27.35
CA LEU A 255 19.54 -5.84 -28.30
C LEU A 255 20.56 -5.06 -29.14
N SER A 256 21.87 -5.27 -28.94
CA SER A 256 22.95 -4.54 -29.65
C SER A 256 22.88 -3.01 -29.53
N MET A 257 22.39 -2.49 -28.40
CA MET A 257 22.20 -1.05 -28.14
C MET A 257 23.52 -0.33 -27.82
N SER A 258 24.35 -0.13 -28.84
CA SER A 258 25.73 0.34 -28.70
C SER A 258 25.87 1.70 -27.98
N GLU A 259 24.98 2.65 -28.26
CA GLU A 259 25.02 3.97 -27.59
C GLU A 259 24.63 3.88 -26.12
N ASP A 260 23.59 3.11 -25.79
CA ASP A 260 23.15 2.92 -24.42
C ASP A 260 24.21 2.17 -23.61
N LEU A 261 24.86 1.16 -24.21
CA LEU A 261 25.98 0.46 -23.57
C LEU A 261 27.16 1.40 -23.29
N LYS A 262 27.47 2.36 -24.18
CA LYS A 262 28.49 3.39 -23.90
C LYS A 262 28.10 4.25 -22.71
N GLN A 263 26.84 4.67 -22.63
CA GLN A 263 26.34 5.46 -21.50
C GLN A 263 26.36 4.66 -20.19
N LEU A 264 25.90 3.42 -20.21
CA LEU A 264 25.91 2.54 -19.04
C LEU A 264 27.34 2.30 -18.55
N ARG A 265 28.30 2.04 -19.45
CA ARG A 265 29.72 1.87 -19.07
C ARG A 265 30.32 3.14 -18.48
N LYS A 266 29.92 4.32 -18.97
CA LYS A 266 30.36 5.61 -18.43
C LYS A 266 29.84 5.82 -17.00
N THR A 267 28.60 5.44 -16.72
CA THR A 267 27.97 5.67 -15.41
C THR A 267 28.35 4.61 -14.37
N TYR A 268 28.33 3.33 -14.76
CA TYR A 268 28.43 2.19 -13.83
C TYR A 268 29.74 1.39 -13.98
N GLY A 269 30.60 1.76 -14.93
CA GLY A 269 31.79 0.98 -15.27
C GLY A 269 31.47 -0.26 -16.09
N ASN A 270 32.46 -1.14 -16.24
CA ASN A 270 32.27 -2.41 -16.96
C ASN A 270 31.54 -3.41 -16.07
N ASN A 271 30.48 -4.02 -16.60
CA ASN A 271 29.83 -5.16 -15.98
C ASN A 271 30.55 -6.45 -16.44
N PRO A 272 31.09 -7.29 -15.53
CA PRO A 272 31.70 -8.55 -15.93
C PRO A 272 30.64 -9.46 -16.60
N ALA A 273 30.98 -10.03 -17.75
CA ALA A 273 30.14 -11.01 -18.41
C ALA A 273 30.04 -12.29 -17.56
N SER A 274 28.84 -12.86 -17.46
CA SER A 274 28.64 -14.15 -16.81
C SER A 274 29.44 -15.23 -17.54
N SER A 275 30.06 -16.12 -16.79
CA SER A 275 30.85 -17.23 -17.33
C SER A 275 29.98 -18.15 -18.20
N ARG A 276 30.47 -18.50 -19.38
CA ARG A 276 29.76 -19.39 -20.31
C ARG A 276 29.42 -20.73 -19.63
N GLY A 277 28.17 -21.16 -19.71
CA GLY A 277 27.69 -22.41 -19.11
C GLY A 277 27.37 -22.34 -17.61
N HIS A 278 27.59 -21.19 -16.96
CA HIS A 278 27.08 -20.97 -15.61
C HIS A 278 25.58 -20.67 -15.65
N GLY A 279 24.87 -21.07 -14.60
CA GLY A 279 23.53 -20.59 -14.32
C GLY A 279 23.57 -19.37 -13.39
N GLN A 280 22.41 -18.75 -13.17
CA GLN A 280 22.27 -17.58 -12.30
C GLN A 280 21.18 -17.83 -11.26
N ILE A 281 21.48 -17.60 -9.99
CA ILE A 281 20.48 -17.55 -8.93
C ILE A 281 20.20 -16.08 -8.64
N ILE A 282 18.94 -15.67 -8.76
CA ILE A 282 18.45 -14.35 -8.36
C ILE A 282 17.56 -14.55 -7.15
N VAL A 283 17.87 -13.87 -6.04
CA VAL A 283 16.99 -13.88 -4.86
C VAL A 283 16.34 -12.52 -4.76
N ILE A 284 15.01 -12.50 -4.66
CA ILE A 284 14.25 -11.34 -4.20
C ILE A 284 13.83 -11.63 -2.76
N GLU A 285 14.29 -10.79 -1.85
CA GLU A 285 13.99 -10.91 -0.42
C GLU A 285 13.09 -9.76 0.04
N GLU A 286 11.93 -10.11 0.57
CA GLU A 286 11.03 -9.23 1.28
C GLU A 286 11.33 -9.30 2.78
N GLN A 287 11.48 -8.14 3.44
CA GLN A 287 11.84 -8.05 4.86
C GLN A 287 10.80 -7.26 5.66
N GLY A 288 10.40 -7.82 6.81
CA GLY A 288 9.50 -7.21 7.78
C GLY A 288 8.12 -6.90 7.21
N ILE A 289 7.40 -5.98 7.84
CA ILE A 289 6.15 -5.42 7.33
C ILE A 289 6.12 -3.89 7.42
N VAL A 290 5.38 -3.27 6.51
CA VAL A 290 5.19 -1.82 6.48
C VAL A 290 4.58 -1.31 7.81
N GLY A 291 4.94 -0.09 8.20
CA GLY A 291 4.41 0.52 9.42
C GLY A 291 2.90 0.71 9.33
N ALA A 292 2.18 0.45 10.42
CA ALA A 292 0.75 0.77 10.49
C ALA A 292 0.55 2.29 10.57
N ARG A 293 -0.45 2.80 9.85
CA ARG A 293 -0.84 4.22 9.92
C ARG A 293 -1.48 4.52 11.28
N HIS A 294 -1.18 5.68 11.85
CA HIS A 294 -1.70 6.14 13.14
C HIS A 294 -2.55 7.40 12.96
N GLY A 295 -3.38 7.67 13.96
CA GLY A 295 -4.24 8.84 13.99
C GLY A 295 -3.63 10.01 14.75
N TRP A 296 -3.65 11.20 14.16
CA TRP A 296 -3.33 12.46 14.82
C TRP A 296 -4.57 13.36 14.83
N THR A 297 -4.81 14.03 15.95
CA THR A 297 -5.95 14.94 16.12
C THR A 297 -5.50 16.32 16.59
N LEU A 298 -6.10 17.36 16.02
CA LEU A 298 -5.91 18.75 16.38
C LEU A 298 -7.24 19.38 16.75
N SER A 299 -7.39 19.80 18.00
CA SER A 299 -8.60 20.50 18.47
C SER A 299 -8.49 22.01 18.20
N LEU A 300 -9.46 22.56 17.48
CA LEU A 300 -9.61 23.97 17.16
C LEU A 300 -10.79 24.57 17.94
N PRO A 301 -10.55 25.44 18.93
CA PRO A 301 -11.62 26.16 19.60
C PRO A 301 -12.11 27.32 18.73
N PHE A 302 -13.43 27.40 18.52
CA PHE A 302 -14.12 28.49 17.85
C PHE A 302 -14.93 29.28 18.88
N TYR A 303 -14.49 30.50 19.13
CA TYR A 303 -15.16 31.41 20.06
C TYR A 303 -16.19 32.26 19.31
N SER A 304 -17.44 32.22 19.76
CA SER A 304 -18.52 33.06 19.23
C SER A 304 -19.25 33.78 20.37
N TYR A 305 -20.04 34.80 20.03
CA TYR A 305 -20.88 35.51 21.01
C TYR A 305 -21.96 34.62 21.68
N GLN A 306 -22.22 33.43 21.12
CA GLN A 306 -23.18 32.44 21.61
C GLN A 306 -22.52 31.28 22.37
N GLY A 307 -21.21 31.31 22.62
CA GLY A 307 -20.46 30.27 23.33
C GLY A 307 -19.26 29.71 22.55
N THR A 308 -18.58 28.72 23.15
CA THR A 308 -17.41 28.03 22.60
C THR A 308 -17.83 26.77 21.85
N ALA A 309 -17.54 26.69 20.55
CA ALA A 309 -17.61 25.46 19.78
C ALA A 309 -16.21 24.84 19.68
N VAL A 310 -16.09 23.53 19.78
CA VAL A 310 -14.81 22.83 19.58
C VAL A 310 -14.94 21.96 18.34
N HIS A 311 -14.04 22.16 17.38
CA HIS A 311 -13.92 21.31 16.21
C HIS A 311 -12.62 20.51 16.33
N SER A 312 -12.63 19.24 15.96
CA SER A 312 -11.43 18.41 15.87
C SER A 312 -11.09 18.15 14.41
N LEU A 313 -9.84 18.40 14.03
CA LEU A 313 -9.27 17.93 12.77
C LEU A 313 -8.57 16.60 13.03
N ALA A 314 -8.80 15.64 12.16
CA ALA A 314 -8.20 14.32 12.24
C ALA A 314 -7.41 14.04 10.96
N LEU A 315 -6.10 13.83 11.07
CA LEU A 315 -5.25 13.41 9.96
C LEU A 315 -4.49 12.15 10.37
N PRO A 316 -4.30 11.21 9.44
CA PRO A 316 -3.46 10.07 9.72
C PRO A 316 -1.98 10.42 9.47
N TYR A 317 -1.06 9.68 10.07
CA TYR A 317 0.40 9.82 9.89
C TYR A 317 1.09 8.46 10.07
N TYR A 318 2.35 8.34 9.64
CA TYR A 318 3.17 7.17 9.94
C TYR A 318 4.17 7.51 11.04
N PRO A 319 4.12 6.87 12.22
CA PRO A 319 5.11 7.14 13.25
C PRO A 319 6.49 6.64 12.82
N PRO A 320 7.57 7.22 13.38
CA PRO A 320 8.90 6.64 13.24
C PRO A 320 8.90 5.19 13.71
N GLY A 321 9.35 4.28 12.84
CA GLY A 321 9.48 2.85 13.15
C GLY A 321 10.92 2.46 13.41
N ASN A 322 11.11 1.41 14.21
CA ASN A 322 12.41 0.74 14.32
C ASN A 322 12.61 -0.20 13.13
N GLU A 323 13.79 -0.18 12.54
CA GLU A 323 14.14 -1.13 11.48
C GLU A 323 14.38 -2.53 12.07
N GLU A 324 13.68 -3.52 11.53
CA GLU A 324 13.93 -4.92 11.84
C GLU A 324 15.23 -5.37 11.18
N HIS A 325 16.03 -6.12 11.95
CA HIS A 325 17.31 -6.62 11.48
C HIS A 325 17.19 -8.12 11.21
N PHE A 326 17.50 -8.51 9.99
CA PHE A 326 17.44 -9.89 9.55
C PHE A 326 18.87 -10.43 9.33
N PRO A 327 19.16 -11.68 9.74
CA PRO A 327 20.41 -12.36 9.42
C PRO A 327 20.78 -12.32 7.94
N VAL A 328 22.08 -12.34 7.66
CA VAL A 328 22.61 -12.34 6.29
C VAL A 328 22.28 -13.64 5.56
N ILE A 329 22.00 -13.53 4.26
CA ILE A 329 21.79 -14.69 3.39
C ILE A 329 23.13 -15.25 2.92
N ARG A 330 23.28 -16.57 3.01
CA ARG A 330 24.42 -17.32 2.49
C ARG A 330 23.96 -18.32 1.43
N LEU A 331 24.75 -18.44 0.36
CA LEU A 331 24.61 -19.50 -0.62
C LEU A 331 25.79 -20.46 -0.43
N ASN A 332 25.51 -21.65 0.10
CA ASN A 332 26.48 -22.51 0.77
C ASN A 332 27.21 -21.67 1.85
N ASP A 333 28.53 -21.55 1.77
CA ASP A 333 29.33 -20.76 2.72
C ASP A 333 29.55 -19.29 2.29
N LYS A 334 29.04 -18.88 1.11
CA LYS A 334 29.28 -17.56 0.54
C LYS A 334 28.18 -16.58 0.95
N THR A 335 28.54 -15.53 1.69
CA THR A 335 27.62 -14.42 2.00
C THR A 335 27.26 -13.67 0.72
N LEU A 336 25.96 -13.49 0.46
CA LEU A 336 25.48 -12.73 -0.67
C LEU A 336 25.41 -11.24 -0.34
N THR A 337 25.73 -10.39 -1.31
CA THR A 337 25.59 -8.93 -1.16
C THR A 337 24.19 -8.51 -1.57
N LYS A 338 23.46 -7.89 -0.65
CA LYS A 338 22.13 -7.34 -0.91
C LYS A 338 22.17 -5.97 -1.58
N SER A 339 21.23 -5.72 -2.48
CA SER A 339 20.95 -4.41 -3.06
C SER A 339 19.50 -4.04 -2.80
N ILE A 340 19.19 -2.82 -2.36
CA ILE A 340 17.80 -2.42 -2.13
C ILE A 340 17.06 -2.27 -3.47
N LEU A 341 15.87 -2.85 -3.57
CA LEU A 341 14.93 -2.66 -4.68
C LEU A 341 13.87 -1.63 -4.33
N THR A 342 13.33 -1.68 -3.11
CA THR A 342 12.20 -0.84 -2.70
C THR A 342 12.17 -0.66 -1.18
N ASP A 343 11.88 0.56 -0.73
CA ASP A 343 11.49 0.88 0.64
C ASP A 343 9.98 1.19 0.65
N VAL A 344 9.18 0.25 1.15
CA VAL A 344 7.72 0.36 1.12
C VAL A 344 7.21 1.33 2.19
N ASN A 345 7.93 1.48 3.32
CA ASN A 345 7.63 2.51 4.32
C ASN A 345 7.76 3.91 3.71
N LEU A 346 8.79 4.13 2.90
CA LEU A 346 8.97 5.37 2.16
C LEU A 346 7.84 5.58 1.13
N MET A 347 7.44 4.54 0.39
CA MET A 347 6.29 4.62 -0.53
C MET A 347 4.99 4.99 0.18
N ALA A 348 4.69 4.34 1.32
CA ALA A 348 3.49 4.59 2.10
C ALA A 348 3.45 6.02 2.67
N ARG A 349 4.58 6.53 3.17
CA ARG A 349 4.72 7.93 3.62
C ARG A 349 4.57 8.93 2.48
N GLN A 350 5.13 8.62 1.31
CA GLN A 350 5.03 9.45 0.12
C GLN A 350 3.58 9.53 -0.39
N ASP A 351 2.88 8.40 -0.52
CA ASP A 351 1.46 8.38 -0.91
C ASP A 351 0.60 9.19 0.07
N LEU A 352 0.84 9.05 1.37
CA LEU A 352 0.14 9.86 2.36
C LEU A 352 0.43 11.36 2.17
N THR A 353 1.70 11.73 2.01
CA THR A 353 2.13 13.13 1.80
C THR A 353 1.47 13.74 0.56
N GLU A 354 1.36 13.00 -0.54
CA GLU A 354 0.67 13.43 -1.76
C GLU A 354 -0.84 13.64 -1.56
N ARG A 355 -1.45 12.87 -0.66
CA ARG A 355 -2.90 12.94 -0.37
C ARG A 355 -3.26 14.03 0.64
N ILE A 356 -2.33 14.41 1.52
CA ILE A 356 -2.56 15.41 2.58
C ILE A 356 -3.20 16.71 2.06
N PRO A 357 -2.76 17.34 0.94
CA PRO A 357 -3.39 18.57 0.45
C PRO A 357 -4.88 18.41 0.16
N ALA A 358 -5.29 17.29 -0.45
CA ALA A 358 -6.70 17.01 -0.72
C ALA A 358 -7.46 16.68 0.57
N MET A 359 -6.85 15.92 1.50
CA MET A 359 -7.45 15.62 2.81
C MET A 359 -7.72 16.90 3.62
N VAL A 360 -6.71 17.76 3.78
CA VAL A 360 -6.86 19.03 4.51
C VAL A 360 -7.90 19.91 3.86
N SER A 361 -7.94 19.96 2.52
CA SER A 361 -8.95 20.72 1.80
C SER A 361 -10.37 20.23 2.10
N ARG A 362 -10.59 18.91 2.12
CA ARG A 362 -11.87 18.32 2.50
C ARG A 362 -12.22 18.54 3.97
N LEU A 363 -11.25 18.47 4.88
CA LEU A 363 -11.45 18.77 6.29
C LEU A 363 -11.95 20.21 6.50
N VAL A 364 -11.34 21.17 5.81
CA VAL A 364 -11.79 22.58 5.86
C VAL A 364 -13.22 22.71 5.33
N LEU A 365 -13.54 22.07 4.20
CA LEU A 365 -14.90 22.06 3.66
C LEU A 365 -15.90 21.42 4.62
N ARG A 366 -15.53 20.32 5.29
CA ARG A 366 -16.34 19.64 6.30
C ARG A 366 -16.61 20.53 7.50
N VAL A 367 -15.61 21.25 8.00
CA VAL A 367 -15.77 22.21 9.10
C VAL A 367 -16.77 23.31 8.71
N ILE A 368 -16.65 23.87 7.51
CA ILE A 368 -17.59 24.89 6.99
C ILE A 368 -19.01 24.33 6.91
N ALA A 369 -19.19 23.13 6.34
CA ALA A 369 -20.48 22.48 6.22
C ALA A 369 -21.12 22.18 7.61
N LYS A 370 -20.34 21.66 8.55
CA LYS A 370 -20.78 21.40 9.93
C LYS A 370 -21.22 22.67 10.65
N GLU A 371 -20.51 23.78 10.47
CA GLU A 371 -20.91 25.07 11.06
C GLU A 371 -22.21 25.62 10.44
N GLN A 372 -22.42 25.47 9.12
CA GLN A 372 -23.68 25.85 8.48
C GLN A 372 -24.86 25.02 8.99
N LEU A 373 -24.67 23.70 9.19
CA LEU A 373 -25.68 22.82 9.77
C LEU A 373 -25.98 23.17 11.24
N ARG A 374 -24.93 23.43 12.04
CA ARG A 374 -25.09 23.81 13.45
C ARG A 374 -25.94 25.07 13.60
N ARG A 375 -25.65 26.12 12.81
CA ARG A 375 -26.42 27.38 12.82
C ARG A 375 -27.89 27.16 12.46
N SER A 376 -28.16 26.28 11.51
CA SER A 376 -29.52 25.99 11.04
C SER A 376 -30.33 25.14 12.02
N ALA A 377 -29.67 24.26 12.79
CA ALA A 377 -30.35 23.27 13.64
C ALA A 377 -30.42 23.67 15.12
N THR A 378 -29.48 24.47 15.62
CA THR A 378 -29.45 24.83 17.05
C THR A 378 -30.36 26.00 17.40
N ASN A 379 -30.74 26.88 16.46
CA ASN A 379 -31.56 28.08 16.72
C ASN A 379 -31.11 28.94 17.93
N GLY A 380 -29.87 28.79 18.42
CA GLY A 380 -29.37 29.41 19.65
C GLY A 380 -29.72 28.71 20.97
N ASP A 381 -30.24 27.47 20.95
CA ASP A 381 -30.57 26.66 22.12
C ASP A 381 -29.35 25.88 22.65
N ASP A 382 -29.16 25.90 23.98
CA ASP A 382 -28.02 25.27 24.67
C ASP A 382 -28.04 23.75 24.54
N ALA A 383 -29.22 23.13 24.55
CA ALA A 383 -29.37 21.69 24.40
C ALA A 383 -28.96 21.21 22.98
N GLY A 384 -29.25 22.03 21.96
CA GLY A 384 -28.80 21.79 20.59
C GLY A 384 -27.28 21.85 20.48
N ASN A 385 -26.65 22.87 21.06
CA ASN A 385 -25.19 23.04 21.03
C ASN A 385 -24.46 21.86 21.71
N LEU A 386 -24.97 21.33 22.82
CA LEU A 386 -24.39 20.15 23.48
C LEU A 386 -24.44 18.90 22.57
N LEU A 387 -25.58 18.65 21.92
CA LEU A 387 -25.73 17.52 21.00
C LEU A 387 -24.80 17.64 19.78
N PHE A 388 -24.62 18.85 19.24
CA PHE A 388 -23.69 19.10 18.14
C PHE A 388 -22.22 18.90 18.52
N ASN A 389 -21.82 19.26 19.74
CA ASN A 389 -20.45 19.01 20.22
C ASN A 389 -20.16 17.52 20.33
N VAL A 390 -21.12 16.72 20.84
CA VAL A 390 -21.01 15.26 20.87
C VAL A 390 -20.93 14.69 19.45
N TRP A 391 -21.78 15.16 18.53
CA TRP A 391 -21.75 14.76 17.12
C TRP A 391 -20.40 15.06 16.45
N ASN A 392 -19.79 16.22 16.72
CA ASN A 392 -18.49 16.59 16.16
C ASN A 392 -17.36 15.65 16.60
N ILE A 393 -17.31 15.30 17.89
CA ILE A 393 -16.30 14.37 18.43
C ILE A 393 -16.46 12.98 17.80
N ILE A 394 -17.70 12.52 17.65
CA ILE A 394 -18.00 11.19 17.13
C ILE A 394 -17.69 11.08 15.63
N THR A 395 -17.88 12.15 14.87
CA THR A 395 -17.75 12.15 13.40
C THR A 395 -16.36 12.53 12.89
N GLU A 396 -15.38 12.82 13.74
CA GLU A 396 -13.99 13.13 13.32
C GLU A 396 -13.05 12.05 13.83
N GLN A 397 -12.62 11.21 12.90
CA GLN A 397 -11.85 10.00 13.16
C GLN A 397 -10.83 9.87 12.02
N PRO A 398 -9.50 9.81 12.29
CA PRO A 398 -8.52 9.67 11.23
C PRO A 398 -8.70 8.37 10.44
N ASP A 399 -8.44 8.41 9.14
CA ASP A 399 -8.43 7.22 8.29
C ASP A 399 -7.07 6.52 8.36
N THR A 400 -6.99 5.52 9.23
CA THR A 400 -5.78 4.71 9.41
C THR A 400 -5.75 3.47 8.52
N ARG A 401 -6.70 3.31 7.58
CA ARG A 401 -6.69 2.20 6.63
C ARG A 401 -5.46 2.31 5.71
N SER A 402 -4.79 1.18 5.55
CA SER A 402 -3.64 0.97 4.68
C SER A 402 -3.42 -0.54 4.57
N TRP A 403 -2.81 -1.05 3.51
CA TRP A 403 -2.40 -2.45 3.41
C TRP A 403 -1.18 -2.70 4.30
N GLN A 404 -1.39 -3.30 5.48
CA GLN A 404 -0.41 -3.41 6.57
C GLN A 404 0.46 -4.66 6.51
N THR A 405 0.10 -5.66 5.69
CA THR A 405 0.87 -6.90 5.52
C THR A 405 1.86 -6.88 4.35
N LEU A 406 1.98 -5.73 3.67
CA LEU A 406 3.06 -5.48 2.72
C LEU A 406 4.43 -5.53 3.41
N PRO A 407 5.52 -5.93 2.72
CA PRO A 407 6.84 -5.94 3.30
C PRO A 407 7.32 -4.52 3.61
N SER A 408 8.27 -4.38 4.54
CA SER A 408 8.84 -3.06 4.88
C SER A 408 9.86 -2.58 3.85
N LYS A 409 10.74 -3.50 3.43
CA LYS A 409 11.80 -3.30 2.44
C LYS A 409 11.94 -4.55 1.59
N VAL A 410 12.41 -4.35 0.36
CA VAL A 410 12.69 -5.43 -0.58
C VAL A 410 14.10 -5.29 -1.09
N TYR A 411 14.84 -6.39 -1.10
CA TYR A 411 16.22 -6.50 -1.55
C TYR A 411 16.35 -7.51 -2.68
N SER A 412 17.37 -7.34 -3.51
CA SER A 412 17.80 -8.33 -4.49
C SER A 412 19.23 -8.81 -4.23
N TYR A 413 19.47 -10.04 -4.65
CA TYR A 413 20.77 -10.71 -4.64
C TYR A 413 20.96 -11.44 -5.96
N SER A 414 22.20 -11.64 -6.37
CA SER A 414 22.52 -12.51 -7.50
C SER A 414 23.83 -13.26 -7.26
N SER A 415 23.92 -14.48 -7.78
CA SER A 415 25.18 -15.20 -7.90
C SER A 415 25.18 -16.02 -9.18
N ASP A 416 26.26 -15.86 -9.97
CA ASP A 416 26.55 -16.76 -11.08
C ASP A 416 27.21 -18.03 -10.52
N VAL A 417 26.71 -19.18 -10.92
CA VAL A 417 27.05 -20.47 -10.32
C VAL A 417 27.23 -21.55 -11.37
N ALA A 418 28.10 -22.52 -11.09
CA ALA A 418 28.20 -23.71 -11.94
C ALA A 418 26.88 -24.52 -11.86
N PRO A 419 26.59 -25.40 -12.83
CA PRO A 419 25.47 -26.33 -12.69
C PRO A 419 25.64 -27.21 -11.44
N GLY A 420 24.60 -27.35 -10.64
CA GLY A 420 24.69 -28.10 -9.38
C GLY A 420 23.56 -27.80 -8.40
N GLU A 421 23.71 -28.32 -7.18
CA GLU A 421 22.81 -28.07 -6.06
C GLU A 421 23.44 -27.05 -5.11
N TYR A 422 22.63 -26.08 -4.69
CA TYR A 422 23.04 -24.98 -3.82
C TYR A 422 22.09 -24.86 -2.64
N LYS A 423 22.64 -24.57 -1.46
CA LYS A 423 21.90 -24.44 -0.22
C LYS A 423 21.81 -22.96 0.15
N LEU A 424 20.60 -22.41 0.19
CA LEU A 424 20.34 -21.04 0.61
C LEU A 424 20.05 -21.04 2.11
N ASP A 425 20.97 -20.49 2.88
CA ASP A 425 20.81 -20.27 4.32
C ASP A 425 20.41 -18.82 4.57
N PHE A 426 19.34 -18.63 5.32
CA PHE A 426 18.83 -17.33 5.75
C PHE A 426 18.47 -17.33 7.25
N GLU A 427 18.97 -18.31 8.01
CA GLU A 427 18.73 -18.55 9.44
C GLU A 427 17.24 -18.49 9.87
N ARG A 428 16.70 -19.68 10.16
CA ARG A 428 15.37 -20.08 10.69
C ARG A 428 14.18 -20.12 9.71
N SER A 429 13.91 -21.32 9.20
CA SER A 429 12.56 -21.81 8.85
C SER A 429 11.97 -22.58 10.04
N GLN A 430 10.64 -22.66 10.16
CA GLN A 430 9.92 -23.27 11.28
C GLN A 430 10.32 -24.72 11.61
N ASP A 431 10.94 -25.44 10.67
CA ASP A 431 11.18 -26.89 10.78
C ASP A 431 12.60 -27.27 11.19
N GLY A 432 13.47 -26.31 11.50
CA GLY A 432 14.87 -26.63 11.84
C GLY A 432 15.65 -27.26 10.68
N GLU A 433 15.11 -27.20 9.45
CA GLU A 433 15.82 -27.64 8.26
C GLU A 433 17.01 -26.74 7.96
N GLU A 434 18.04 -27.40 7.48
CA GLU A 434 19.42 -26.93 7.50
C GLU A 434 19.70 -25.84 6.44
N GLY A 435 18.71 -25.39 5.67
CA GLY A 435 18.79 -24.42 4.56
C GLY A 435 17.97 -24.86 3.34
N TYR A 436 17.56 -23.93 2.48
CA TYR A 436 16.67 -24.21 1.33
C TYR A 436 17.47 -24.65 0.08
N THR A 437 17.16 -25.82 -0.48
CA THR A 437 17.93 -26.38 -1.61
C THR A 437 17.40 -25.91 -2.97
N ILE A 438 18.32 -25.46 -3.82
CA ILE A 438 18.06 -24.95 -5.18
C ILE A 438 18.90 -25.76 -6.17
N LYS A 439 18.28 -26.27 -7.23
CA LYS A 439 18.99 -26.94 -8.33
C LYS A 439 19.12 -25.99 -9.51
N VAL A 440 20.32 -25.91 -10.09
CA VAL A 440 20.62 -25.01 -11.21
C VAL A 440 21.23 -25.80 -12.37
N LYS A 441 20.67 -25.66 -13.56
CA LYS A 441 21.21 -26.22 -14.80
C LYS A 441 22.13 -25.22 -15.52
N SER A 442 22.91 -25.72 -16.46
CA SER A 442 23.77 -24.89 -17.32
C SER A 442 22.97 -23.84 -18.07
N GLY A 443 23.33 -22.56 -17.90
CA GLY A 443 22.67 -21.43 -18.55
C GLY A 443 21.27 -21.11 -18.03
N GLU A 444 20.80 -21.78 -16.97
CA GLU A 444 19.49 -21.53 -16.38
C GLU A 444 19.55 -20.39 -15.36
N THR A 445 18.57 -19.51 -15.39
CA THR A 445 18.30 -18.56 -14.32
C THR A 445 17.21 -19.12 -13.42
N VAL A 446 17.47 -19.13 -12.12
CA VAL A 446 16.50 -19.50 -11.09
C VAL A 446 16.15 -18.27 -10.28
N LEU A 447 14.86 -17.93 -10.24
CA LEU A 447 14.31 -16.91 -9.35
C LEU A 447 13.93 -17.58 -8.03
N VAL A 448 14.46 -17.05 -6.94
CA VAL A 448 14.07 -17.39 -5.57
C VAL A 448 13.31 -16.20 -5.00
N TRP A 449 12.09 -16.46 -4.54
CA TRP A 449 11.34 -15.50 -3.74
C TRP A 449 11.42 -15.91 -2.28
N LEU A 450 11.81 -14.99 -1.41
CA LEU A 450 11.96 -15.18 0.03
C LEU A 450 11.27 -14.02 0.74
N SER A 451 10.31 -14.30 1.62
CA SER A 451 9.70 -13.28 2.49
C SER A 451 9.94 -13.63 3.95
N ARG A 452 10.45 -12.68 4.73
CA ARG A 452 10.84 -12.87 6.12
C ARG A 452 10.15 -11.86 7.02
N GLN A 453 9.51 -12.36 8.07
CA GLN A 453 8.89 -11.57 9.12
C GLN A 453 9.22 -12.19 10.48
N GLY A 454 9.71 -11.37 11.41
CA GLY A 454 10.09 -11.83 12.74
C GLY A 454 11.08 -13.01 12.68
N GLU A 455 10.68 -14.14 13.25
CA GLU A 455 11.53 -15.34 13.34
C GLU A 455 11.32 -16.33 12.19
N ASN A 456 10.38 -16.08 11.29
CA ASN A 456 10.00 -17.02 10.23
C ASN A 456 10.17 -16.41 8.84
N GLY A 457 10.16 -17.28 7.84
CA GLY A 457 10.15 -16.88 6.44
C GLY A 457 9.55 -17.95 5.55
N THR A 458 9.03 -17.49 4.41
CA THR A 458 8.44 -18.33 3.37
C THR A 458 9.31 -18.20 2.13
N VAL A 459 9.66 -19.35 1.53
CA VAL A 459 10.60 -19.40 0.40
C VAL A 459 10.13 -20.38 -0.65
N TRP A 460 10.31 -19.99 -1.90
CA TRP A 460 10.15 -20.88 -3.04
C TRP A 460 11.03 -20.43 -4.20
N HIS A 461 11.26 -21.32 -5.17
CA HIS A 461 11.99 -20.97 -6.38
C HIS A 461 11.32 -21.49 -7.64
N LYS A 462 11.56 -20.80 -8.75
CA LYS A 462 11.13 -21.19 -10.09
C LYS A 462 12.25 -20.97 -11.10
N PRO A 463 12.49 -21.91 -12.03
CA PRO A 463 13.35 -21.64 -13.17
C PRO A 463 12.66 -20.63 -14.09
N LEU A 464 13.40 -19.59 -14.51
CA LEU A 464 12.96 -18.62 -15.52
C LEU A 464 13.47 -18.98 -16.93
N GLY A 465 14.21 -20.08 -17.09
CA GLY A 465 14.89 -20.43 -18.33
C GLY A 465 16.23 -19.72 -18.49
N GLY A 466 16.78 -19.67 -19.70
CA GLY A 466 18.05 -19.00 -19.96
C GLY A 466 17.87 -17.53 -20.31
N LEU A 467 18.21 -16.64 -19.36
CA LEU A 467 18.18 -15.19 -19.53
C LEU A 467 19.43 -14.62 -20.20
#